data_AF-A0A8S2YCI3-F1
#
_entry.id   AF-A0A8S2YCI3-F1
#
_cell.length_a   1.000
_cell.length_b   1.000
_cell.length_c   1.000
_cell.angle_alpha   90.00
_cell.angle_beta   90.00
_cell.angle_gamma   90.00
#
_symmetry.space_group_name_H-M   'P 1'
#
loop_
_entity.id
_entity.type
_entity.pdbx_description
1 polymer ?
#
loop_
_entity_poly.entity_id
_entity_poly.type
_entity_poly.pdbx_seq_one_letter_code
_entity_poly.pdbx_strand_id
1 'polypeptide(L)'
;MTSSSSSQDQLSPHHNPFYNHSVMNGMSVHQIAMHPHDLDIDPRELEGFAERFKQKRIKLGVTQADVGQQLSRLKMPGIGSLSQSTICRFESLTLSHNNMVALKPVLHAWLEFAEAEARSKKKEELNGHNNNDKKRK
;
A
#
# COMPACT_ATOMS: atom_id res chain seq x y z
N MET A 1 -7.14 41.17 -66.51
CA MET A 1 -5.91 40.35 -66.63
C MET A 1 -4.72 41.15 -66.11
N THR A 2 -4.40 41.04 -64.82
CA THR A 2 -3.03 41.19 -64.28
C THR A 2 -2.98 40.40 -62.97
N SER A 3 -1.86 39.73 -62.77
CA SER A 3 -1.56 38.77 -61.72
C SER A 3 -1.07 39.47 -60.45
N SER A 4 -1.24 38.85 -59.28
CA SER A 4 -0.12 38.67 -58.32
C SER A 4 -0.52 37.76 -57.17
N SER A 5 0.36 36.78 -56.94
CA SER A 5 0.36 35.79 -55.87
C SER A 5 0.91 36.42 -54.58
N SER A 6 0.38 36.06 -53.42
CA SER A 6 1.18 35.98 -52.20
C SER A 6 0.55 34.98 -51.24
N SER A 7 1.18 33.81 -51.18
CA SER A 7 0.98 32.83 -50.12
C SER A 7 1.69 33.34 -48.88
N GLN A 8 0.99 33.33 -47.74
CA GLN A 8 1.66 33.38 -46.46
C GLN A 8 0.94 32.44 -45.49
N ASP A 9 1.53 31.24 -45.40
CA ASP A 9 1.35 30.28 -44.33
C ASP A 9 1.40 30.97 -42.96
N GLN A 10 0.34 30.81 -42.17
CA GLN A 10 0.36 31.11 -40.75
C GLN A 10 0.20 29.81 -39.96
N LEU A 11 1.36 29.21 -39.70
CA LEU A 11 1.79 28.47 -38.51
C LEU A 11 0.70 27.88 -37.60
N SER A 12 0.59 26.56 -37.65
CA SER A 12 0.43 25.74 -36.44
C SER A 12 1.48 24.64 -36.47
N PRO A 13 2.25 24.48 -35.39
CA PRO A 13 2.26 23.17 -34.77
C PRO A 13 2.21 23.23 -33.24
N HIS A 14 1.34 22.38 -32.69
CA HIS A 14 1.47 21.65 -31.44
C HIS A 14 2.65 22.02 -30.51
N HIS A 15 2.32 22.62 -29.36
CA HIS A 15 3.15 22.47 -28.16
C HIS A 15 2.27 21.96 -27.02
N ASN A 16 2.38 20.65 -26.77
CA ASN A 16 1.83 20.02 -25.59
C ASN A 16 2.66 20.42 -24.35
N PRO A 17 2.04 20.36 -23.16
CA PRO A 17 2.38 21.20 -22.04
C PRO A 17 3.64 20.73 -21.30
N PHE A 18 4.21 21.69 -20.58
CA PHE A 18 5.19 21.49 -19.51
C PHE A 18 4.96 20.18 -18.74
N TYR A 19 5.98 19.32 -18.73
CA TYR A 19 6.16 18.32 -17.69
C TYR A 19 6.41 19.04 -16.37
N ASN A 20 5.33 19.32 -15.64
CA ASN A 20 5.42 19.58 -14.22
C ASN A 20 5.39 18.22 -13.51
N HIS A 21 6.54 17.81 -13.00
CA HIS A 21 6.63 16.70 -12.06
C HIS A 21 5.86 17.05 -10.78
N SER A 22 5.12 16.05 -10.28
CA SER A 22 4.63 15.94 -8.90
C SER A 22 3.49 16.85 -8.46
N VAL A 23 2.26 16.47 -8.83
CA VAL A 23 1.12 16.53 -7.89
C VAL A 23 0.18 15.34 -8.15
N MET A 24 0.56 14.14 -7.68
CA MET A 24 -0.45 13.14 -7.35
C MET A 24 -1.19 13.60 -6.09
N ASN A 25 -2.08 14.56 -6.30
CA ASN A 25 -2.98 15.09 -5.29
C ASN A 25 -4.24 14.22 -5.27
N GLY A 26 -4.59 13.71 -4.09
CA GLY A 26 -5.95 13.23 -3.82
C GLY A 26 -6.16 11.72 -3.77
N MET A 27 -5.33 10.97 -3.01
CA MET A 27 -5.90 9.78 -2.36
C MET A 27 -6.89 10.29 -1.31
N SER A 28 -8.17 10.34 -1.69
CA SER A 28 -9.28 10.65 -0.80
C SER A 28 -9.46 9.50 0.19
N VAL A 29 -8.61 9.44 1.22
CA VAL A 29 -8.81 8.65 2.45
C VAL A 29 -9.82 9.42 3.32
N HIS A 30 -10.96 9.82 2.76
CA HIS A 30 -11.87 10.78 3.40
C HIS A 30 -13.12 10.14 4.00
N GLN A 31 -13.15 8.83 4.21
CA GLN A 31 -14.34 8.13 4.73
C GLN A 31 -14.01 6.99 5.71
N ILE A 32 -12.77 6.89 6.23
CA ILE A 32 -12.59 6.11 7.47
C ILE A 32 -12.97 7.08 8.58
N ALA A 33 -14.18 6.93 9.12
CA ALA A 33 -14.66 7.72 10.25
C ALA A 33 -13.66 7.60 11.41
N MET A 34 -12.78 8.58 11.55
CA MET A 34 -11.82 8.66 12.65
C MET A 34 -12.61 9.01 13.91
N HIS A 35 -12.50 8.20 14.95
CA HIS A 35 -13.04 8.59 16.24
C HIS A 35 -12.12 9.65 16.85
N PRO A 36 -12.65 10.63 17.59
CA PRO A 36 -11.84 11.70 18.18
C PRO A 36 -10.75 11.21 19.14
N HIS A 37 -10.85 9.97 19.65
CA HIS A 37 -9.81 9.32 20.45
C HIS A 37 -8.59 8.82 19.65
N ASP A 38 -8.71 8.64 18.33
CA ASP A 38 -7.60 8.17 17.49
C ASP A 38 -6.57 9.28 17.22
N LEU A 39 -6.92 10.54 17.49
CA LEU A 39 -6.02 11.68 17.33
C LEU A 39 -5.02 11.84 18.48
N ASP A 40 -5.25 11.14 19.60
CA ASP A 40 -4.36 11.14 20.77
C ASP A 40 -3.27 10.04 20.72
N ILE A 41 -3.11 9.37 19.56
CA ILE A 41 -2.07 8.34 19.42
C ILE A 41 -0.68 8.99 19.50
N ASP A 42 0.09 8.58 20.50
CA ASP A 42 1.46 9.07 20.71
C ASP A 42 2.33 8.78 19.46
N PRO A 43 3.04 9.78 18.89
CA PRO A 43 4.01 9.57 17.83
C PRO A 43 4.96 8.40 18.07
N ARG A 44 5.42 8.19 19.32
CA ARG A 44 6.30 7.07 19.69
C ARG A 44 5.63 5.70 19.48
N GLU A 45 4.33 5.63 19.67
CA GLU A 45 3.57 4.41 19.43
C GLU A 45 3.46 4.10 17.94
N LEU A 46 3.28 5.14 17.10
CA LEU A 46 3.28 5.00 15.64
C LEU A 46 4.64 4.55 15.12
N GLU A 47 5.74 5.12 15.63
CA GLU A 47 7.11 4.70 15.32
C GLU A 47 7.32 3.22 15.62
N GLY A 48 7.00 2.80 16.85
CA GLY A 48 7.12 1.42 17.27
C GLY A 48 6.24 0.47 16.45
N PHE A 49 5.03 0.89 16.06
CA PHE A 49 4.18 0.11 15.17
C PHE A 49 4.77 -0.02 13.77
N ALA A 50 5.20 1.08 13.14
CA ALA A 50 5.75 1.07 11.80
C ALA A 50 7.00 0.20 11.69
N GLU A 51 7.89 0.27 12.69
CA GLU A 51 9.08 -0.59 12.75
C GLU A 51 8.71 -2.08 12.88
N ARG A 52 7.83 -2.42 13.84
CA ARG A 52 7.37 -3.81 14.01
C ARG A 52 6.69 -4.34 12.76
N PHE A 53 5.84 -3.53 12.14
CA PHE A 53 5.16 -3.86 10.89
C PHE A 53 6.17 -4.21 9.80
N LYS A 54 7.17 -3.35 9.58
CA LYS A 54 8.24 -3.58 8.60
C LYS A 54 9.01 -4.87 8.87
N GLN A 55 9.43 -5.08 10.12
CA GLN A 55 10.18 -6.28 10.51
C GLN A 55 9.37 -7.56 10.24
N LYS A 56 8.09 -7.57 10.61
CA LYS A 56 7.21 -8.73 10.40
C LYS A 56 6.94 -8.99 8.93
N ARG A 57 6.65 -7.95 8.14
CA ARG A 57 6.46 -8.06 6.69
C ARG A 57 7.68 -8.70 6.03
N ILE A 58 8.89 -8.22 6.34
CA ILE A 58 10.15 -8.77 5.80
C ILE A 58 10.33 -10.23 6.25
N LYS A 59 10.07 -10.54 7.52
CA LYS A 59 10.17 -11.90 8.06
C LYS A 59 9.21 -12.89 7.39
N LEU A 60 8.03 -12.41 7.00
CA LEU A 60 7.05 -13.19 6.24
C LEU A 60 7.39 -13.28 4.74
N GLY A 61 8.43 -12.58 4.27
CA GLY A 61 8.84 -12.56 2.86
C GLY A 61 7.88 -11.80 1.96
N VAL A 62 7.07 -10.89 2.50
CA VAL A 62 6.03 -10.19 1.75
C VAL A 62 6.54 -8.84 1.23
N THR A 63 6.32 -8.54 -0.05
CA THR A 63 6.71 -7.24 -0.61
C THR A 63 5.69 -6.14 -0.25
N GLN A 64 6.10 -4.88 -0.32
CA GLN A 64 5.20 -3.74 -0.09
C GLN A 64 4.03 -3.71 -1.08
N ALA A 65 4.25 -4.17 -2.33
CA ALA A 65 3.19 -4.29 -3.32
C ALA A 65 2.20 -5.40 -2.96
N ASP A 66 2.70 -6.55 -2.49
CA ASP A 66 1.87 -7.69 -2.09
C ASP A 66 0.96 -7.34 -0.90
N VAL A 67 1.43 -6.55 0.07
CA VAL A 67 0.59 -6.04 1.16
C VAL A 67 -0.63 -5.31 0.61
N GLY A 68 -0.40 -4.38 -0.33
CA GLY A 68 -1.48 -3.61 -0.96
C GLY A 68 -2.49 -4.47 -1.72
N GLN A 69 -2.01 -5.51 -2.40
CA GLN A 69 -2.84 -6.49 -3.10
C GLN A 69 -3.60 -7.43 -2.17
N GLN A 70 -3.04 -7.79 -1.01
CA GLN A 70 -3.70 -8.64 -0.03
C GLN A 70 -4.79 -7.87 0.73
N LEU A 71 -4.52 -6.61 1.07
CA LEU A 71 -5.52 -5.72 1.69
C LEU A 71 -6.77 -5.55 0.83
N SER A 72 -6.63 -5.46 -0.50
CA SER A 72 -7.80 -5.37 -1.39
C SER A 72 -8.62 -6.67 -1.39
N ARG A 73 -7.99 -7.83 -1.18
CA ARG A 73 -8.67 -9.14 -1.05
C ARG A 73 -9.41 -9.30 0.27
N LEU A 74 -8.94 -8.65 1.34
CA LEU A 74 -9.59 -8.66 2.66
C LEU A 74 -10.93 -7.89 2.67
N LYS A 75 -11.30 -7.21 1.56
CA LYS A 75 -12.59 -6.53 1.34
C LYS A 75 -13.04 -5.68 2.54
N MET A 76 -12.11 -5.01 3.21
CA MET A 76 -12.47 -4.11 4.30
C MET A 76 -13.29 -2.94 3.72
N PRO A 77 -14.52 -2.68 4.21
CA PRO A 77 -15.40 -1.67 3.64
C PRO A 77 -14.73 -0.30 3.60
N GLY A 78 -14.77 0.38 2.45
CA GLY A 78 -14.23 1.74 2.29
C GLY A 78 -12.70 1.83 2.18
N ILE A 79 -11.97 0.71 2.22
CA ILE A 79 -10.51 0.69 2.07
C ILE A 79 -10.16 0.22 0.65
N GLY A 80 -9.64 1.15 -0.16
CA GLY A 80 -9.13 0.86 -1.49
C GLY A 80 -7.80 0.10 -1.48
N SER A 81 -7.30 -0.28 -2.66
CA SER A 81 -5.97 -0.85 -2.78
C SER A 81 -4.90 0.16 -2.34
N LEU A 82 -4.07 -0.22 -1.38
CA LEU A 82 -2.89 0.55 -1.02
C LEU A 82 -1.78 0.30 -2.04
N SER A 83 -0.99 1.33 -2.35
CA SER A 83 0.15 1.21 -3.27
C SER A 83 1.44 0.87 -2.52
N GLN A 84 2.42 0.29 -3.22
CA GLN A 84 3.77 0.06 -2.70
C GLN A 84 4.37 1.34 -2.11
N SER A 85 4.23 2.47 -2.81
CA SER A 85 4.70 3.78 -2.33
C SER A 85 4.03 4.20 -1.01
N THR A 86 2.74 3.89 -0.82
CA THR A 86 2.03 4.21 0.43
C THR A 86 2.59 3.39 1.59
N ILE A 87 2.80 2.08 1.39
CA ILE A 87 3.40 1.22 2.42
C ILE A 87 4.84 1.68 2.73
N CYS A 88 5.63 2.01 1.70
CA CYS A 88 6.99 2.52 1.88
C CYS A 88 7.03 3.81 2.70
N ARG A 89 6.12 4.75 2.41
CA ARG A 89 6.02 6.02 3.14
C ARG A 89 5.57 5.83 4.59
N PHE A 90 4.66 4.90 4.83
CA PHE A 90 4.27 4.52 6.19
C PHE A 90 5.45 3.95 6.99
N GLU A 91 6.21 3.01 6.41
CA GLU A 91 7.37 2.38 7.06
C GLU A 91 8.54 3.34 7.33
N SER A 92 8.63 4.42 6.54
CA SER A 92 9.62 5.48 6.68
C SER A 92 9.11 6.68 7.50
N LEU A 93 7.88 6.62 8.01
CA LEU A 93 7.25 7.70 8.78
C LEU A 93 7.17 9.03 8.01
N THR A 94 7.02 8.98 6.68
CA THR A 94 6.98 10.16 5.80
C THR A 94 5.56 10.55 5.36
N LEU A 95 4.54 10.00 6.00
CA LEU A 95 3.15 10.43 5.85
C LEU A 95 2.78 11.44 6.94
N SER A 96 1.73 12.23 6.69
CA SER A 96 1.17 13.09 7.74
C SER A 96 0.64 12.25 8.90
N HIS A 97 0.63 12.82 10.11
CA HIS A 97 0.13 12.14 11.30
C HIS A 97 -1.29 11.58 11.10
N ASN A 98 -2.21 12.38 10.55
CA ASN A 98 -3.59 11.93 10.28
C ASN A 98 -3.64 10.72 9.33
N ASN A 99 -2.78 10.70 8.30
CA ASN A 99 -2.71 9.54 7.39
C ASN A 99 -2.08 8.33 8.07
N MET A 100 -1.07 8.52 8.92
CA MET A 100 -0.47 7.45 9.71
C MET A 100 -1.49 6.82 10.65
N VAL A 101 -2.23 7.64 11.40
CA VAL A 101 -3.31 7.22 12.29
C VAL A 101 -4.38 6.45 11.53
N ALA A 102 -4.83 6.96 10.38
CA ALA A 102 -5.86 6.30 9.57
C ALA A 102 -5.40 4.95 8.99
N LEU A 103 -4.11 4.80 8.66
CA LEU A 103 -3.56 3.56 8.11
C LEU A 103 -3.23 2.52 9.18
N LYS A 104 -2.92 2.93 10.41
CA LYS A 104 -2.57 2.03 11.52
C LYS A 104 -3.55 0.87 11.71
N PRO A 105 -4.88 1.06 11.87
CA PRO A 105 -5.81 -0.05 12.07
C PRO A 105 -5.88 -0.99 10.86
N VAL A 106 -5.76 -0.44 9.64
CA VAL A 106 -5.78 -1.22 8.39
C VAL A 106 -4.57 -2.15 8.31
N LEU A 107 -3.38 -1.59 8.57
CA LEU A 107 -2.12 -2.34 8.54
C LEU A 107 -2.02 -3.32 9.71
N HIS A 108 -2.62 -3.00 10.85
CA HIS A 108 -2.70 -3.89 12.00
C HIS A 108 -3.56 -5.13 11.67
N ALA A 109 -4.76 -4.94 11.12
CA ALA A 109 -5.63 -6.04 10.73
C ALA A 109 -4.96 -6.98 9.70
N TRP A 110 -4.26 -6.40 8.71
CA TRP A 110 -3.48 -7.21 7.77
C TRP A 110 -2.36 -8.00 8.46
N LEU A 111 -1.64 -7.38 9.39
CA LEU A 111 -0.54 -8.03 10.10
C LEU A 111 -1.03 -9.25 10.89
N GLU A 112 -2.15 -9.13 11.60
CA GLU A 112 -2.77 -10.23 12.34
C GLU A 112 -3.18 -11.39 11.42
N PHE A 113 -3.80 -11.07 10.28
CA PHE A 113 -4.16 -12.05 9.25
C PHE A 113 -2.92 -12.78 8.71
N ALA A 114 -1.89 -12.04 8.32
CA ALA A 114 -0.67 -12.60 7.75
C ALA A 114 0.09 -13.48 8.75
N GLU A 115 0.13 -13.10 10.03
CA GLU A 115 0.72 -13.92 11.08
C GLU A 115 -0.10 -15.18 11.38
N ALA A 116 -1.44 -15.09 11.35
CA ALA A 116 -2.29 -16.26 11.52
C ALA A 116 -2.09 -17.29 10.39
N GLU A 117 -2.03 -16.82 9.14
CA GLU A 117 -1.75 -17.68 7.98
C GLU A 117 -0.38 -18.36 8.10
N ALA A 118 0.64 -17.62 8.53
CA ALA A 118 1.98 -18.17 8.75
C ALA A 118 2.02 -19.23 9.86
N ARG A 119 1.27 -19.03 10.96
CA ARG A 119 1.16 -20.03 12.04
C ARG A 119 0.47 -21.31 11.57
N SER A 120 -0.59 -21.19 10.77
CA SER A 120 -1.33 -22.34 10.22
C SER A 120 -0.45 -23.19 9.31
N LYS A 121 0.32 -22.58 8.40
CA LYS A 121 1.26 -23.29 7.51
C LYS A 121 2.31 -24.09 8.30
N LYS A 122 2.88 -23.49 9.34
CA LYS A 122 3.87 -24.17 10.21
C LYS A 122 3.27 -25.38 10.95
N LYS A 123 1.99 -25.34 11.31
CA LYS A 123 1.30 -26.44 11.99
C LYS A 123 1.05 -27.62 11.03
N GLU A 124 0.71 -27.34 9.78
CA GLU A 124 0.52 -28.36 8.75
C GLU A 124 1.83 -29.09 8.39
N GLU A 125 2.94 -28.35 8.27
CA GLU A 125 4.26 -28.95 8.03
C GLU A 125 4.69 -29.91 9.15
N LEU A 126 4.41 -29.58 10.41
CA LEU A 126 4.74 -30.46 11.54
C LEU A 126 3.87 -31.72 11.58
N ASN A 127 2.61 -31.63 11.13
CA ASN A 127 1.65 -32.72 11.19
C ASN A 127 1.77 -33.70 10.00
N GLY A 128 2.37 -33.26 8.88
CA GLY A 128 2.56 -34.08 7.67
C GLY A 128 3.72 -35.09 7.72
N HIS A 129 4.65 -34.96 8.66
CA HIS A 129 5.86 -35.80 8.72
C HIS A 129 5.69 -37.15 9.43
N ASN A 130 4.52 -37.46 10.03
CA ASN A 130 4.35 -38.65 10.86
C ASN A 130 3.78 -39.90 10.17
N ASN A 131 3.43 -39.84 8.87
CA ASN A 131 2.62 -40.90 8.23
C ASN A 131 3.37 -41.85 7.27
N ASN A 132 4.67 -41.69 7.01
CA ASN A 132 5.34 -42.48 5.95
C ASN A 132 6.32 -43.58 6.40
N ASP A 133 6.57 -43.78 7.70
CA ASP A 133 7.59 -44.74 8.17
C ASP A 133 7.10 -46.15 8.58
N LYS A 134 5.81 -46.51 8.38
CA LYS A 134 5.28 -47.79 8.94
C LYS A 134 4.90 -48.88 7.93
N LYS A 135 5.42 -48.87 6.70
CA LYS A 135 5.21 -50.01 5.78
C LYS A 135 6.50 -50.52 5.13
N ARG A 136 7.44 -50.94 5.98
CA ARG A 136 8.42 -51.98 5.65
C ARG A 136 8.25 -53.16 6.61
N LYS A 137 7.39 -54.10 6.24
CA LYS A 137 7.60 -55.53 6.49
C LYS A 137 6.62 -56.35 5.66
#